data_AF-A0A7S1B0B7-F1
#
_entry.id   AF-A0A7S1B0B7-F1
#
_cell.length_a   1.000
_cell.length_b   1.000
_cell.length_c   1.000
_cell.angle_alpha   90.00
_cell.angle_beta   90.00
_cell.angle_gamma   90.00
#
_symmetry.space_group_name_H-M   'P 1'
#
loop_
_entity.id
_entity.type
_entity.pdbx_description
1 polymer ?
#
loop_
_entity_poly.entity_id
_entity_poly.type
_entity_poly.pdbx_seq_one_letter_code
_entity_poly.pdbx_strand_id
1 'polypeptide(L)'
;METFLAMDIMMSYSDLKSQGLLVSTRNKLKVHFVSHEWLSNRHPDPSGIQLRRLQRMFREIIAGNAREFLSEADWKSFTQGTSASWTGRTSAIEGNAQVDKISEASFAKDVKEGLVWVDFGSVPQMIDVEDADVEGFALQQMNQKAAV
;
A
#
# COMPACT_ATOMS: atom_id res chain seq x y z
N MET A 1 -6.11 10.23 6.52
CA MET A 1 -4.85 9.75 7.14
C MET A 1 -4.95 9.56 8.66
N GLU A 2 -5.50 10.51 9.43
CA GLU A 2 -5.54 10.46 10.91
C GLU A 2 -6.04 9.13 11.49
N THR A 3 -7.15 8.60 10.98
CA THR A 3 -7.68 7.29 11.40
C THR A 3 -6.63 6.19 11.30
N PHE A 4 -5.93 6.09 10.17
CA PHE A 4 -4.89 5.07 9.94
C PHE A 4 -3.69 5.25 10.88
N LEU A 5 -3.28 6.49 11.14
CA LEU A 5 -2.17 6.81 12.05
C LEU A 5 -2.49 6.56 13.53
N ALA A 6 -3.77 6.46 13.88
CA ALA A 6 -4.24 6.18 15.22
C ALA A 6 -4.61 4.70 15.45
N MET A 7 -4.54 3.85 14.43
CA MET A 7 -4.84 2.42 14.57
C MET A 7 -3.76 1.70 15.40
N ASP A 8 -4.17 0.90 16.37
CA ASP A 8 -3.27 -0.01 17.11
C ASP A 8 -3.10 -1.36 16.42
N ILE A 9 -4.10 -1.80 15.66
CA ILE A 9 -4.15 -3.04 14.90
C ILE A 9 -4.63 -2.78 13.48
N MET A 10 -4.14 -3.57 12.52
CA MET A 10 -4.59 -3.49 11.13
C MET A 10 -6.03 -4.01 11.06
N MET A 11 -6.99 -3.11 10.90
CA MET A 11 -8.40 -3.48 10.87
C MET A 11 -8.77 -4.19 9.57
N SER A 12 -9.65 -5.20 9.64
CA SER A 12 -10.21 -5.83 8.46
C SER A 12 -11.21 -4.90 7.76
N TYR A 13 -11.54 -5.20 6.50
CA TYR A 13 -12.61 -4.49 5.78
C TYR A 13 -13.93 -4.49 6.56
N SER A 14 -14.30 -5.63 7.15
CA SER A 14 -15.54 -5.79 7.92
C SER A 14 -15.55 -4.91 9.17
N ASP A 15 -14.40 -4.78 9.86
CA ASP A 15 -14.26 -3.91 11.03
C ASP A 15 -14.35 -2.43 10.64
N LEU A 16 -13.70 -2.04 9.55
CA LEU A 16 -13.79 -0.66 9.03
C LEU A 16 -15.22 -0.32 8.59
N LYS A 17 -15.93 -1.29 8.00
CA LYS A 17 -17.33 -1.13 7.58
C LYS A 17 -18.25 -0.96 8.78
N SER A 18 -18.11 -1.81 9.80
CA SER A 18 -18.98 -1.75 11.00
C SER A 18 -18.81 -0.45 11.79
N GLN A 19 -17.61 0.15 11.72
CA GLN A 19 -17.30 1.44 12.34
C GLN A 19 -17.59 2.65 11.44
N GLY A 20 -18.08 2.45 10.21
CA GLY A 20 -18.38 3.55 9.29
C GLY A 20 -17.14 4.32 8.81
N LEU A 21 -15.96 3.69 8.83
CA LEU A 21 -14.68 4.31 8.45
C LEU A 21 -14.36 4.18 6.96
N LEU A 22 -15.18 3.44 6.21
CA LEU A 22 -15.04 3.31 4.76
C LEU A 22 -15.53 4.57 4.04
N VAL A 23 -14.75 5.02 3.06
CA VAL A 23 -15.06 6.21 2.25
C VAL A 23 -15.50 5.76 0.86
N SER A 24 -16.67 6.22 0.41
CA SER A 24 -17.10 6.02 -0.97
C SER A 24 -16.21 6.79 -1.94
N THR A 25 -15.95 6.20 -3.11
CA THR A 25 -15.15 6.84 -4.15
C THR A 25 -15.81 8.14 -4.62
N ARG A 26 -15.00 9.18 -4.80
CA ARG A 26 -15.39 10.50 -5.31
C ARG A 26 -14.31 11.00 -6.25
N ASN A 27 -14.64 11.99 -7.06
CA ASN A 27 -13.65 12.61 -7.95
C ASN A 27 -12.52 13.26 -7.13
N LYS A 28 -11.28 13.13 -7.62
CA LYS A 28 -10.07 13.80 -7.08
C LYS A 28 -9.62 13.35 -5.67
N LEU A 29 -9.96 12.13 -5.25
CA LEU A 29 -9.36 11.57 -4.02
C LEU A 29 -7.88 11.25 -4.23
N LYS A 30 -7.06 11.55 -3.22
CA LYS A 30 -5.67 11.10 -3.14
C LYS A 30 -5.64 9.79 -2.35
N VAL A 31 -5.22 8.71 -3.01
CA VAL A 31 -5.22 7.36 -2.42
C VAL A 31 -3.81 6.81 -2.46
N HIS A 32 -3.30 6.46 -1.29
CA HIS A 32 -2.04 5.74 -1.11
C HIS A 32 -2.35 4.25 -1.08
N PHE A 33 -2.07 3.58 -2.19
CA PHE A 33 -2.25 2.14 -2.29
C PHE A 33 -1.06 1.43 -1.63
N VAL A 34 -1.35 0.53 -0.70
CA VAL A 34 -0.37 -0.27 0.00
C VAL A 34 -0.71 -1.74 -0.20
N SER A 35 0.05 -2.38 -1.09
CA SER A 35 0.14 -3.83 -1.09
C SER A 35 0.97 -4.26 0.13
N HIS A 36 0.51 -5.27 0.84
CA HIS A 36 1.24 -5.81 1.98
C HIS A 36 1.28 -7.33 1.92
N GLU A 37 2.38 -7.87 2.41
CA GLU A 37 2.60 -9.30 2.52
C GLU A 37 1.91 -9.85 3.77
N TRP A 38 1.26 -11.00 3.63
CA TRP A 38 0.66 -11.70 4.77
C TRP A 38 1.72 -12.45 5.56
N LEU A 39 1.91 -12.05 6.82
CA LEU A 39 2.88 -12.68 7.73
C LEU A 39 2.28 -13.85 8.54
N SER A 40 0.97 -14.11 8.42
CA SER A 40 0.29 -15.19 9.13
C SER A 40 -1.04 -15.56 8.48
N ASN A 41 -1.47 -16.82 8.66
CA ASN A 41 -2.75 -17.34 8.18
C ASN A 41 -3.98 -16.75 8.89
N ARG A 42 -3.80 -16.15 10.07
CA ARG A 42 -4.92 -15.61 10.87
C ARG A 42 -5.11 -14.11 10.69
N HIS A 43 -4.01 -13.38 10.52
CA HIS A 43 -4.03 -11.93 10.43
C HIS A 43 -2.81 -11.49 9.62
N PRO A 44 -2.95 -10.53 8.69
CA PRO A 44 -1.85 -10.13 7.81
C PRO A 44 -0.62 -9.59 8.56
N ASP A 45 -0.85 -8.90 9.68
CA ASP A 45 0.20 -8.29 10.50
C ASP A 45 -0.07 -8.52 12.00
N PRO A 46 0.10 -9.77 12.50
CA PRO A 46 -0.38 -10.17 13.83
C PRO A 46 0.33 -9.42 14.97
N SER A 47 1.55 -8.94 14.72
CA SER A 47 2.35 -8.17 15.68
C SER A 47 2.30 -6.66 15.42
N GLY A 48 1.58 -6.20 14.40
CA GLY A 48 1.47 -4.78 14.04
C GLY A 48 2.78 -4.16 13.52
N ILE A 49 3.75 -4.98 13.09
CA ILE A 49 5.07 -4.49 12.65
C ILE A 49 4.93 -3.70 11.36
N GLN A 50 4.16 -4.20 10.40
CA GLN A 50 3.95 -3.49 9.12
C GLN A 50 3.15 -2.21 9.34
N LEU A 51 2.08 -2.26 10.15
CA LEU A 51 1.28 -1.10 10.50
C LEU A 51 2.16 0.00 11.11
N ARG A 52 2.94 -0.31 12.14
CA ARG A 52 3.82 0.68 12.79
C ARG A 52 4.89 1.23 11.85
N ARG A 53 5.45 0.41 10.96
CA ARG A 53 6.41 0.85 9.93
C ARG A 53 5.75 1.83 8.96
N LEU A 54 4.57 1.50 8.43
CA LEU A 54 3.82 2.36 7.52
C LEU A 54 3.41 3.67 8.19
N GLN A 55 2.92 3.61 9.44
CA GLN A 55 2.57 4.79 10.22
C GLN A 55 3.79 5.70 10.46
N ARG A 56 4.96 5.13 10.78
CA ARG A 56 6.20 5.89 10.90
C ARG A 56 6.55 6.57 9.57
N MET A 57 6.56 5.82 8.48
CA MET A 57 6.86 6.35 7.15
C MET A 57 5.92 7.52 6.78
N PHE A 58 4.61 7.36 6.95
CA PHE A 58 3.66 8.43 6.67
C PHE A 58 3.85 9.66 7.58
N ARG A 59 4.17 9.48 8.87
CA ARG A 59 4.48 10.61 9.76
C ARG A 59 5.71 11.38 9.29
N GLU A 60 6.77 10.68 8.91
CA GLU A 60 8.00 11.31 8.40
C GLU A 60 7.76 12.02 7.06
N ILE A 61 6.99 11.42 6.15
CA ILE A 61 6.61 12.10 4.90
C ILE A 61 5.80 13.38 5.19
N ILE A 62 4.84 13.33 6.11
CA ILE A 62 4.06 14.51 6.53
C ILE A 62 4.97 15.59 7.14
N ALA A 63 6.05 15.20 7.83
CA ALA A 63 7.05 16.10 8.38
C ALA A 63 8.00 16.69 7.32
N GLY A 64 7.94 16.23 6.07
CA GLY A 64 8.80 16.67 4.97
C GLY A 64 10.01 15.77 4.72
N ASN A 65 10.15 14.66 5.44
CA ASN A 65 11.33 13.78 5.37
C ASN A 65 11.17 12.63 4.36
N ALA A 66 10.39 12.84 3.30
CA ALA A 66 10.07 11.79 2.32
C ALA A 66 11.31 11.19 1.63
N ARG A 67 12.35 12.01 1.41
CA ARG A 67 13.60 11.58 0.76
C ARG A 67 14.38 10.54 1.53
N GLU A 68 14.21 10.46 2.86
CA GLU A 68 14.96 9.49 3.66
C GLU A 68 14.58 8.03 3.35
N PHE A 69 13.45 7.81 2.68
CA PHE A 69 12.94 6.49 2.32
C PHE A 69 13.25 6.05 0.89
N LEU A 70 13.83 6.94 0.07
CA LEU A 70 14.01 6.72 -1.36
C LEU A 70 15.45 7.02 -1.75
N SER A 71 16.02 6.23 -2.67
CA SER A 71 17.27 6.63 -3.29
C SER A 71 17.06 7.90 -4.12
N GLU A 72 18.13 8.66 -4.39
CA GLU A 72 18.05 9.83 -5.28
C GLU A 72 17.47 9.47 -6.66
N ALA A 73 17.78 8.27 -7.17
CA ALA A 73 17.24 7.77 -8.42
C ALA A 73 15.72 7.52 -8.33
N ASP A 74 15.25 6.89 -7.26
CA ASP A 74 13.83 6.61 -7.04
C ASP A 74 13.04 7.90 -6.80
N TRP A 75 13.60 8.83 -6.03
CA TRP A 75 13.01 10.14 -5.79
C TRP A 75 12.83 10.92 -7.09
N LYS A 76 13.86 10.92 -7.95
CA LYS A 76 13.78 11.54 -9.27
C LYS A 76 12.72 10.88 -10.15
N SER A 77 12.70 9.55 -10.19
CA SER A 77 11.70 8.78 -10.94
C SER A 77 10.28 9.11 -10.47
N PHE A 78 10.06 9.11 -9.15
CA PHE A 78 8.77 9.40 -8.52
C PHE A 78 8.29 10.82 -8.79
N THR A 79 9.16 11.83 -8.66
CA THR A 79 8.77 13.25 -8.76
C THR A 79 8.70 13.77 -10.19
N GLN A 80 9.49 13.19 -11.10
CA GLN A 80 9.62 13.65 -12.48
C GLN A 80 8.94 12.73 -13.49
N GLY A 81 8.48 11.55 -13.07
CA GLY A 81 7.91 10.54 -13.97
C GLY A 81 8.94 9.98 -14.96
N THR A 82 10.23 10.03 -14.64
CA THR A 82 11.31 9.61 -15.55
C THR A 82 11.76 8.19 -15.19
N SER A 83 11.39 7.19 -15.99
CA SER A 83 12.06 5.89 -15.96
C SER A 83 13.07 5.79 -17.10
N ALA A 84 14.28 5.31 -16.81
CA ALA A 84 15.29 5.02 -17.82
C ALA A 84 14.83 3.95 -18.84
N SER A 85 13.77 3.19 -18.53
CA SER A 85 13.20 2.16 -19.41
C SER A 85 12.10 2.67 -20.35
N TRP A 86 11.74 3.95 -20.30
CA TRP A 86 10.67 4.50 -21.13
C TRP A 86 11.16 4.76 -22.55
N THR A 87 10.68 3.94 -23.50
CA THR A 87 10.99 4.03 -24.93
C THR A 87 9.95 4.91 -25.63
N GLY A 88 10.15 5.25 -26.93
CA GLY A 88 9.21 6.10 -27.69
C GLY A 88 7.72 5.64 -27.66
N ARG A 89 7.43 4.38 -27.32
CA ARG A 89 6.08 3.83 -27.10
C ARG A 89 5.38 4.34 -25.83
N THR A 90 6.10 4.85 -24.83
CA THR A 90 5.53 5.37 -23.57
C THR A 90 5.48 6.90 -23.50
N SER A 91 5.82 7.60 -24.60
CA SER A 91 5.83 9.07 -24.68
C SER A 91 4.48 9.74 -24.38
N ALA A 92 3.35 9.08 -24.71
CA ALA A 92 2.02 9.58 -24.36
C ALA A 92 1.70 9.52 -22.85
N ILE A 93 2.34 8.57 -22.13
CA ILE A 93 2.24 8.45 -20.67
C ILE A 93 3.12 9.50 -20.00
N GLU A 94 4.28 9.79 -20.59
CA GLU A 94 5.21 10.85 -20.17
C GLU A 94 4.58 12.24 -20.17
N GLY A 95 3.82 12.59 -21.23
CA GLY A 95 3.15 13.88 -21.32
C GLY A 95 2.21 14.16 -20.15
N ASN A 96 1.45 13.16 -19.70
CA ASN A 96 0.53 13.30 -18.56
C ASN A 96 1.23 13.21 -17.20
N ALA A 97 2.28 12.38 -17.08
CA ALA A 97 3.06 12.26 -15.85
C ALA A 97 3.85 13.54 -15.52
N GLN A 98 4.24 14.31 -16.54
CA GLN A 98 4.93 15.60 -16.38
C GLN A 98 4.01 16.75 -15.93
N VAL A 99 2.67 16.60 -16.04
CA VAL A 99 1.70 17.66 -15.68
C VAL A 99 1.62 17.85 -14.17
N ASP A 100 1.79 16.78 -13.39
CA ASP A 100 1.71 16.77 -11.93
C ASP A 100 3.08 16.48 -11.31
N LYS A 101 4.05 17.38 -11.50
CA LYS A 101 5.33 17.27 -10.79
C LYS A 101 5.10 17.32 -9.29
N ILE A 102 5.53 16.28 -8.59
CA ILE A 102 5.40 16.17 -7.15
C ILE A 102 6.63 16.81 -6.50
N SER A 103 6.41 17.80 -5.64
CA SER A 103 7.44 18.32 -4.72
C SER A 103 7.31 17.63 -3.36
N GLU A 104 8.31 17.76 -2.49
CA GLU A 104 8.20 17.28 -1.10
C GLU A 104 6.99 17.88 -0.39
N ALA A 105 6.78 19.19 -0.55
CA ALA A 105 5.67 19.89 0.08
C ALA A 105 4.31 19.40 -0.44
N SER A 106 4.17 19.19 -1.75
CA SER A 106 2.92 18.66 -2.31
C SER A 106 2.72 17.18 -1.96
N PHE A 107 3.79 16.38 -1.86
CA PHE A 107 3.69 15.00 -1.40
C PHE A 107 3.30 14.90 0.07
N ALA A 108 3.93 15.68 0.94
CA ALA A 108 3.58 15.75 2.36
C ALA A 108 2.11 16.13 2.54
N LYS A 109 1.62 17.09 1.75
CA LYS A 109 0.21 17.47 1.72
C LYS A 109 -0.69 16.33 1.24
N ASP A 110 -0.34 15.68 0.12
CA ASP A 110 -1.10 14.56 -0.44
C ASP A 110 -1.16 13.35 0.53
N VAL A 111 -0.11 13.11 1.32
CA VAL A 111 -0.11 12.08 2.38
C VAL A 111 -0.99 12.51 3.56
N LYS A 112 -0.85 13.75 4.03
CA LYS A 112 -1.63 14.27 5.16
C LYS A 112 -3.13 14.24 4.89
N GLU A 113 -3.55 14.68 3.70
CA GLU A 113 -4.95 14.81 3.29
C GLU A 113 -5.49 13.53 2.63
N GLY A 114 -4.62 12.57 2.32
CA GLY A 114 -4.96 11.37 1.58
C GLY A 114 -5.67 10.28 2.39
N LEU A 115 -6.17 9.31 1.62
CA LEU A 115 -6.72 8.04 2.08
C LEU A 115 -5.68 6.94 1.91
N VAL A 116 -5.77 5.90 2.71
CA VAL A 116 -4.97 4.68 2.55
C VAL A 116 -5.89 3.58 2.06
N TRP A 117 -5.50 2.92 0.98
CA TRP A 117 -6.10 1.66 0.56
C TRP A 117 -5.10 0.55 0.85
N VAL A 118 -5.41 -0.25 1.86
CA VAL A 118 -4.63 -1.44 2.22
C VAL A 118 -5.26 -2.65 1.53
N ASP A 119 -4.46 -3.39 0.77
CA ASP A 119 -4.92 -4.63 0.15
C ASP A 119 -5.00 -5.76 1.17
N PHE A 120 -6.15 -5.90 1.84
CA PHE A 120 -6.40 -6.96 2.82
C PHE A 120 -6.69 -8.33 2.19
N GLY A 121 -6.65 -8.46 0.85
CA GLY A 121 -7.05 -9.66 0.12
C GLY A 121 -5.91 -10.62 -0.26
N SER A 122 -4.66 -10.33 0.11
CA SER A 122 -3.50 -11.12 -0.32
C SER A 122 -3.49 -12.55 0.25
N VAL A 123 -3.13 -13.52 -0.58
CA VAL A 123 -2.80 -14.89 -0.13
C VAL A 123 -1.41 -14.86 0.51
N PRO A 124 -1.14 -15.61 1.60
CA PRO A 124 0.22 -15.81 2.11
C PRO A 124 1.18 -16.15 0.97
N GLN A 125 2.21 -15.32 0.79
CA GLN A 125 3.22 -15.54 -0.25
C GLN A 125 4.20 -16.58 0.28
N MET A 126 4.12 -17.80 -0.25
CA MET A 126 4.91 -18.95 0.21
C MET A 126 6.23 -19.07 -0.57
N ILE A 127 6.95 -17.96 -0.76
CA ILE A 127 8.17 -17.93 -1.60
C ILE A 127 9.31 -18.80 -1.01
N ASP A 128 9.24 -19.15 0.28
CA ASP A 128 10.26 -19.95 0.97
C ASP A 128 9.79 -21.34 1.44
N VAL A 129 8.65 -21.85 0.96
CA VAL A 129 8.25 -23.23 1.28
C VAL A 129 8.79 -24.14 0.19
N GLU A 130 9.98 -24.72 0.45
CA GLU A 130 10.56 -25.80 -0.36
C GLU A 130 9.49 -26.84 -0.68
N ASP A 131 9.10 -26.97 -1.96
CA ASP A 131 8.33 -28.04 -2.65
C ASP A 131 7.33 -28.90 -1.84
N ALA A 132 6.82 -28.41 -0.72
CA ALA A 132 5.96 -29.14 0.18
C ALA A 132 4.51 -28.85 -0.22
N ASP A 133 4.06 -29.62 -1.20
CA ASP A 133 2.66 -29.93 -1.48
C ASP A 133 1.74 -28.72 -1.68
N VAL A 134 2.03 -27.97 -2.75
CA VAL A 134 1.17 -26.89 -3.27
C VAL A 134 -0.27 -27.37 -3.50
N GLU A 135 -0.46 -28.63 -3.92
CA GLU A 135 -1.79 -29.22 -4.16
C GLU A 135 -2.55 -29.50 -2.86
N GLY A 136 -1.91 -30.11 -1.86
CA GLY A 136 -2.50 -30.34 -0.55
C GLY A 136 -2.89 -29.04 0.15
N PHE A 137 -2.08 -27.99 0.00
CA PHE A 137 -2.40 -26.66 0.54
C PHE A 137 -3.57 -25.99 -0.21
N ALA A 138 -3.59 -26.07 -1.55
CA ALA A 138 -4.71 -25.56 -2.34
C ALA A 138 -6.03 -26.25 -1.98
N LEU A 139 -6.02 -27.57 -1.81
CA LEU A 139 -7.16 -28.36 -1.33
C LEU A 139 -7.61 -27.95 0.08
N GLN A 140 -6.67 -27.66 0.99
CA GLN A 140 -6.99 -27.19 2.33
C GLN A 140 -7.67 -25.80 2.31
N GLN A 141 -7.22 -24.89 1.44
CA GLN A 141 -7.86 -23.58 1.29
C GLN A 141 -9.26 -23.66 0.69
N MET A 142 -9.48 -24.53 -0.29
CA MET A 142 -10.81 -24.74 -0.89
C MET A 142 -11.80 -25.29 0.16
N ASN A 143 -11.34 -26.21 1.01
CA ASN A 143 -12.18 -26.80 2.06
C ASN A 143 -12.49 -25.83 3.21
N GLN A 144 -11.59 -24.90 3.55
CA GLN A 144 -11.86 -23.88 4.58
C GLN A 144 -12.86 -22.81 4.11
N LYS A 145 -12.85 -22.44 2.82
CA LYS A 145 -13.85 -21.50 2.26
C LYS A 145 -15.26 -22.08 2.17
N ALA A 146 -15.42 -23.40 2.14
CA ALA A 146 -16.72 -24.06 2.09
C ALA A 146 -17.38 -24.26 3.46
N ALA A 147 -16.67 -23.95 4.56
CA ALA A 147 -17.11 -24.17 5.94
C ALA A 147 -17.63 -22.90 6.65
N VAL A 148 -17.80 -21.79 5.91
CA VAL A 148 -18.36 -20.50 6.37
C VAL A 148 -19.60 -20.18 5.54
#